data_AF-H6UFU0-F1
#
_entry.id   AF-H6UFU0-F1
#
_cell.length_a   1.000
_cell.length_b   1.000
_cell.length_c   1.000
_cell.angle_alpha   90.00
_cell.angle_beta   90.00
_cell.angle_gamma   90.00
#
_symmetry.space_group_name_H-M   'P 1'
#
loop_
_entity.id
_entity.type
_entity.pdbx_description
1 polymer ?
#
loop_
_entity_poly.entity_id
_entity_poly.type
_entity_poly.pdbx_seq_one_letter_code
_entity_poly.pdbx_strand_id
1 'polypeptide(L)'
;DAVTLDGGYMYTAGECGLIPVMSEYYDKSNMRPCQVSKPQRRGTYFAVAVVKKNTNFSWLNIKGKKSCHTGVGRTAGWNIPVGLIANRTGNCDMSKFFSQSCAPGSDVDSNLCQLCVGNPENLLEKTKCLPNDKEAYYGYAGAFRCLAEQGDLAFVKHTTAFENTDGKNTANWAKNLKSEDFELLCPDGSRAPLSEYKNCHLAEVPAHAVVTRPERRNDVVRIV
;
A
#
# COMPACT_ATOMS: atom_id res chain seq x y z
N ASP A 1 -12.87 14.92 -14.47
CA ASP A 1 -11.75 15.68 -15.07
C ASP A 1 -10.40 15.45 -14.41
N ALA A 2 -10.34 15.12 -13.13
CA ALA A 2 -9.11 14.72 -12.46
C ALA A 2 -9.36 13.54 -11.51
N VAL A 3 -8.30 12.81 -11.18
CA VAL A 3 -8.32 11.71 -10.21
C VAL A 3 -6.95 11.61 -9.53
N THR A 4 -6.93 11.25 -8.26
CA THR A 4 -5.68 10.94 -7.54
C THR A 4 -5.28 9.49 -7.82
N LEU A 5 -4.04 9.29 -8.27
CA LEU A 5 -3.49 7.97 -8.57
C LEU A 5 -2.25 7.66 -7.74
N ASP A 6 -2.12 6.40 -7.37
CA ASP A 6 -0.86 5.83 -6.91
C ASP A 6 0.21 5.84 -8.02
N GLY A 7 1.49 5.96 -7.64
CA GLY A 7 2.61 6.03 -8.58
C GLY A 7 2.64 4.93 -9.66
N GLY A 8 2.17 3.72 -9.35
CA GLY A 8 2.09 2.62 -10.32
C GLY A 8 1.02 2.86 -11.40
N TYR A 9 -0.13 3.40 -11.00
CA TYR A 9 -1.17 3.81 -11.94
C TYR A 9 -0.80 5.12 -12.67
N MET A 10 -0.01 5.99 -12.04
CA MET A 10 0.51 7.20 -12.71
C MET A 10 1.40 6.86 -13.91
N TYR A 11 2.22 5.81 -13.83
CA TYR A 11 3.00 5.34 -14.97
C TYR A 11 2.08 5.00 -16.16
N THR A 12 1.06 4.17 -15.90
CA THR A 12 0.07 3.79 -16.92
C THR A 12 -0.71 5.01 -17.45
N ALA A 13 -1.08 5.94 -16.55
CA ALA A 13 -1.78 7.18 -16.93
C ALA A 13 -0.92 8.07 -17.83
N GLY A 14 0.39 8.13 -17.59
CA GLY A 14 1.35 8.86 -18.42
C GLY A 14 1.46 8.29 -19.83
N GLU A 15 1.52 6.96 -19.96
CA GLU A 15 1.47 6.27 -21.25
C GLU A 15 0.15 6.55 -22.01
N CYS A 16 -0.94 6.77 -21.27
CA CYS A 16 -2.24 7.19 -21.83
C CYS A 16 -2.35 8.71 -22.09
N GLY A 17 -1.28 9.49 -21.89
CA GLY A 17 -1.25 10.94 -22.16
C GLY A 17 -1.81 11.84 -21.06
N LEU A 18 -2.05 11.33 -19.85
CA LEU A 18 -2.41 12.16 -18.68
C LEU A 18 -1.15 12.76 -18.04
N ILE A 19 -1.31 13.92 -17.41
CA ILE A 19 -0.22 14.63 -16.74
C ILE A 19 -0.50 14.80 -15.23
N PRO A 20 0.51 14.64 -14.36
CA PRO A 20 0.38 14.97 -12.95
C PRO A 20 0.35 16.50 -12.76
N VAL A 21 -0.54 16.98 -11.90
CA VAL A 21 -0.74 18.42 -11.67
C VAL A 21 -0.58 18.83 -10.21
N MET A 22 -0.86 17.93 -9.26
CA MET A 22 -0.65 18.14 -7.82
C MET A 22 -0.18 16.83 -7.18
N SER A 23 0.64 16.92 -6.14
CA SER A 23 1.17 15.76 -5.41
C SER A 23 0.64 15.77 -3.99
N GLU A 24 0.27 14.59 -3.49
CA GLU A 24 0.08 14.41 -2.06
C GLU A 24 1.41 14.63 -1.32
N TYR A 25 1.31 15.04 -0.06
CA TYR A 25 2.45 15.31 0.80
C TYR A 25 2.16 14.74 2.19
N TYR A 26 3.07 13.91 2.72
CA TYR A 26 2.80 13.11 3.91
C TYR A 26 3.63 13.50 5.13
N ASP A 27 4.63 14.38 4.99
CA ASP A 27 5.45 14.84 6.11
C ASP A 27 4.72 15.92 6.91
N LYS A 28 3.91 15.47 7.87
CA LYS A 28 3.17 16.36 8.78
C LYS A 28 4.06 17.19 9.69
N SER A 29 5.34 16.82 9.87
CA SER A 29 6.28 17.58 10.71
C SER A 29 6.79 18.84 10.01
N ASN A 30 6.75 18.86 8.69
CA ASN A 30 7.21 19.99 7.88
C ASN A 30 6.26 20.27 6.72
N MET A 31 5.23 21.06 6.98
CA MET A 31 4.23 21.46 5.98
C MET A 31 4.66 22.65 5.11
N ARG A 32 5.87 23.18 5.27
CA ARG A 32 6.39 24.33 4.49
C ARG A 32 6.27 24.11 2.97
N PRO A 33 6.51 22.90 2.41
CA PRO A 33 6.31 22.66 0.99
C PRO A 33 4.87 22.86 0.50
N CYS A 34 3.87 22.69 1.36
CA CYS A 34 2.47 22.95 1.01
C CYS A 34 2.08 24.43 1.10
N GLN A 35 2.96 25.28 1.65
CA GLN A 35 2.70 26.71 1.89
C GLN A 35 3.36 27.62 0.85
N VAL A 36 4.11 27.06 -0.10
CA VAL A 36 4.86 27.83 -1.10
C VAL A 36 4.41 27.44 -2.51
N SER A 37 4.34 28.42 -3.41
CA SER A 37 3.81 28.25 -4.78
C SER A 37 4.68 27.34 -5.68
N LYS A 38 5.95 27.13 -5.30
CA LYS A 38 6.93 26.29 -6.01
C LYS A 38 7.76 25.52 -4.98
N PRO A 39 7.24 24.42 -4.42
CA PRO A 39 8.01 23.61 -3.50
C PRO A 39 9.23 23.00 -4.20
N GLN A 40 10.41 23.12 -3.58
CA GLN A 40 11.64 22.48 -4.08
C GLN A 40 11.67 20.97 -3.83
N ARG A 41 10.82 20.46 -2.92
CA ARG A 41 10.70 19.03 -2.62
C ARG A 41 9.43 18.45 -3.24
N ARG A 42 9.60 17.33 -3.93
CA ARG A 42 8.49 16.49 -4.42
C ARG A 42 7.94 15.68 -3.24
N GLY A 43 6.63 15.45 -3.22
CA GLY A 43 6.04 14.55 -2.23
C GLY A 43 6.58 13.14 -2.42
N THR A 44 7.05 12.53 -1.33
CA THR A 44 7.47 11.13 -1.27
C THR A 44 6.85 10.44 -0.07
N TYR A 45 6.82 9.12 -0.11
CA TYR A 45 6.52 8.28 1.04
C TYR A 45 7.36 7.01 1.01
N PHE A 46 7.40 6.31 2.13
CA PHE A 46 8.12 5.04 2.25
C PHE A 46 7.17 3.85 2.08
N ALA A 47 7.51 2.95 1.17
CA ALA A 47 6.90 1.63 1.04
C ALA A 47 7.52 0.69 2.09
N VAL A 48 6.68 0.02 2.88
CA VAL A 48 7.13 -0.81 4.00
C VAL A 48 6.44 -2.17 4.01
N ALA A 49 7.11 -3.15 4.64
CA ALA A 49 6.53 -4.44 4.98
C ALA A 49 6.22 -4.46 6.49
N VAL A 50 4.94 -4.51 6.84
CA VAL A 50 4.46 -4.50 8.22
C VAL A 50 4.10 -5.93 8.64
N VAL A 51 4.45 -6.29 9.87
CA VAL A 51 4.14 -7.58 10.49
C VAL A 51 3.63 -7.37 11.91
N LYS A 52 2.94 -8.38 12.45
CA LYS A 52 2.66 -8.44 13.88
C LYS A 52 3.96 -8.72 14.66
N LYS A 53 4.05 -8.20 15.88
CA LYS A 53 5.08 -8.62 16.85
C LYS A 53 4.94 -10.10 17.20
N ASN A 54 6.00 -10.65 17.78
CA ASN A 54 6.08 -12.05 18.23
C ASN A 54 5.96 -13.11 17.11
N THR A 55 6.15 -12.71 15.86
CA THR A 55 6.34 -13.63 14.73
C THR A 55 7.82 -13.96 14.55
N ASN A 56 8.15 -15.17 14.09
CA ASN A 56 9.54 -15.62 13.95
C ASN A 56 9.97 -15.69 12.48
N PHE A 57 9.89 -14.56 11.77
CA PHE A 57 10.38 -14.44 10.39
C PHE A 57 10.87 -13.02 10.10
N SER A 58 11.67 -12.89 9.04
CA SER A 58 12.25 -11.65 8.53
C SER A 58 12.02 -11.52 7.03
N TRP A 59 12.40 -10.38 6.44
CA TRP A 59 12.38 -10.18 4.99
C TRP A 59 13.09 -11.31 4.22
N LEU A 60 14.09 -11.93 4.86
CA LEU A 60 14.90 -12.96 4.22
C LEU A 60 14.15 -14.29 4.04
N ASN A 61 13.10 -14.56 4.83
CA ASN A 61 12.38 -15.84 4.83
C ASN A 61 10.84 -15.68 4.79
N ILE A 62 10.35 -14.67 4.05
CA ILE A 62 8.92 -14.44 3.81
C ILE A 62 8.27 -15.42 2.82
N LYS A 63 9.05 -16.30 2.17
CA LYS A 63 8.50 -17.32 1.26
C LYS A 63 7.54 -18.24 2.02
N GLY A 64 6.39 -18.54 1.42
CA GLY A 64 5.35 -19.40 1.99
C GLY A 64 4.52 -18.74 3.11
N LYS A 65 4.76 -17.46 3.43
CA LYS A 65 3.92 -16.70 4.36
C LYS A 65 2.63 -16.22 3.69
N LYS A 66 1.67 -15.79 4.51
CA LYS A 66 0.41 -15.19 4.08
C LYS A 66 0.55 -13.70 3.87
N SER A 67 0.40 -13.19 2.65
CA SER A 67 0.66 -11.78 2.34
C SER A 67 -0.59 -10.96 2.03
N CYS A 68 -0.57 -9.69 2.40
CA CYS A 68 -1.63 -8.74 2.15
C CYS A 68 -1.11 -7.56 1.31
N HIS A 69 -1.78 -7.28 0.20
CA HIS A 69 -1.36 -6.29 -0.79
C HIS A 69 -2.47 -5.27 -1.02
N THR A 70 -2.09 -4.01 -1.27
CA THR A 70 -3.09 -2.94 -1.51
C THR A 70 -3.84 -3.08 -2.84
N GLY A 71 -3.33 -3.90 -3.75
CA GLY A 71 -3.84 -4.12 -5.09
C GLY A 71 -2.70 -4.31 -6.08
N VAL A 72 -2.90 -5.17 -7.09
CA VAL A 72 -1.94 -5.42 -8.17
C VAL A 72 -1.61 -4.11 -8.89
N GLY A 73 -0.33 -3.90 -9.23
CA GLY A 73 0.14 -2.72 -9.95
C GLY A 73 0.34 -1.46 -9.11
N ARG A 74 -0.03 -1.47 -7.81
CA ARG A 74 0.22 -0.34 -6.89
C ARG A 74 1.66 -0.34 -6.39
N THR A 75 2.18 0.85 -6.13
CA THR A 75 3.59 1.10 -5.78
C THR A 75 4.03 0.31 -4.55
N ALA A 76 3.50 0.64 -3.37
CA ALA A 76 3.94 0.02 -2.13
C ALA A 76 3.38 -1.39 -1.90
N GLY A 77 2.17 -1.67 -2.40
CA GLY A 77 1.51 -2.96 -2.22
C GLY A 77 1.95 -4.04 -3.21
N TRP A 78 2.52 -3.67 -4.35
CA TRP A 78 2.86 -4.61 -5.42
C TRP A 78 4.21 -4.35 -6.06
N ASN A 79 4.39 -3.22 -6.76
CA ASN A 79 5.55 -3.02 -7.64
C ASN A 79 6.89 -3.08 -6.88
N ILE A 80 6.97 -2.41 -5.72
CA ILE A 80 8.17 -2.44 -4.87
C ILE A 80 8.42 -3.83 -4.29
N PRO A 81 7.51 -4.43 -3.50
CA PRO A 81 7.79 -5.73 -2.89
C PRO A 81 8.01 -6.85 -3.91
N VAL A 82 7.19 -6.91 -4.97
CA VAL A 82 7.34 -7.93 -6.03
C VAL A 82 8.63 -7.73 -6.80
N GLY A 83 9.00 -6.48 -7.13
CA GLY A 83 10.26 -6.17 -7.79
C GLY A 83 11.48 -6.61 -6.97
N LEU A 84 11.48 -6.35 -5.65
CA LEU A 84 12.55 -6.77 -4.76
C LEU A 84 12.62 -8.31 -4.62
N ILE A 85 11.47 -8.98 -4.48
CA ILE A 85 11.42 -10.45 -4.38
C ILE A 85 11.92 -11.09 -5.68
N ALA A 86 11.44 -10.61 -6.84
CA ALA A 86 11.84 -11.11 -8.15
C ALA A 86 13.34 -10.92 -8.38
N ASN A 87 13.89 -9.74 -8.06
CA ASN A 87 15.32 -9.46 -8.20
C ASN A 87 16.19 -10.39 -7.33
N ARG A 88 15.76 -10.68 -6.10
CA ARG A 88 16.52 -11.53 -5.18
C ARG A 88 16.40 -13.03 -5.46
N THR A 89 15.23 -13.48 -5.92
CA THR A 89 14.91 -14.92 -6.00
C THR A 89 14.84 -15.46 -7.42
N GLY A 90 14.78 -14.57 -8.43
CA GLY A 90 14.48 -14.94 -9.82
C GLY A 90 13.03 -15.41 -10.03
N ASN A 91 12.18 -15.38 -9.00
CA ASN A 91 10.80 -15.84 -9.10
C ASN A 91 9.84 -14.66 -9.31
N CYS A 92 9.22 -14.60 -10.48
CA CYS A 92 8.18 -13.61 -10.81
C CYS A 92 6.76 -14.09 -10.46
N ASP A 93 6.58 -15.39 -10.19
CA ASP A 93 5.29 -16.00 -9.89
C ASP A 93 4.98 -15.90 -8.39
N MET A 94 4.40 -14.76 -8.01
CA MET A 94 4.01 -14.49 -6.61
C MET A 94 2.95 -15.45 -6.09
N SER A 95 2.14 -16.05 -6.98
CA SER A 95 1.11 -17.04 -6.60
C SER A 95 1.72 -18.34 -6.05
N LYS A 96 2.97 -18.64 -6.41
CA LYS A 96 3.74 -19.78 -5.88
C LYS A 96 4.75 -19.38 -4.81
N PHE A 97 5.05 -18.09 -4.68
CA PHE A 97 5.98 -17.59 -3.69
C PHE A 97 5.35 -17.51 -2.29
N PHE A 98 4.15 -16.94 -2.20
CA PHE A 98 3.34 -16.91 -0.98
C PHE A 98 2.41 -18.12 -0.92
N SER A 99 2.05 -18.55 0.30
CA SER A 99 1.14 -19.70 0.46
C SER A 99 -0.30 -19.31 0.14
N GLN A 100 -0.73 -18.15 0.64
CA GLN A 100 -2.02 -17.53 0.39
C GLN A 100 -1.82 -16.01 0.43
N SER A 101 -2.58 -15.27 -0.36
CA SER A 101 -2.55 -13.82 -0.29
C SER A 101 -3.93 -13.21 -0.45
N CYS A 102 -4.03 -11.92 -0.14
CA CYS A 102 -5.01 -11.04 -0.77
C CYS A 102 -4.27 -9.97 -1.57
N ALA A 103 -4.36 -10.05 -2.90
CA ALA A 103 -3.87 -9.08 -3.86
C ALA A 103 -4.98 -8.73 -4.86
N PRO A 104 -5.85 -7.76 -4.51
CA PRO A 104 -6.97 -7.37 -5.35
C PRO A 104 -6.54 -7.01 -6.78
N GLY A 105 -7.31 -7.46 -7.76
CA GLY A 105 -6.98 -7.39 -9.19
C GLY A 105 -6.26 -8.63 -9.74
N SER A 106 -5.98 -9.64 -8.91
CA SER A 106 -5.47 -10.95 -9.37
C SER A 106 -6.61 -11.86 -9.83
N ASP A 107 -6.26 -13.00 -10.43
CA ASP A 107 -7.21 -14.08 -10.72
C ASP A 107 -7.84 -14.62 -9.43
N VAL A 108 -9.18 -14.65 -9.39
CA VAL A 108 -9.99 -15.02 -8.23
C VAL A 108 -9.72 -16.45 -7.75
N ASP A 109 -9.34 -17.35 -8.66
CA ASP A 109 -9.06 -18.76 -8.35
C ASP A 109 -7.59 -18.98 -7.94
N SER A 110 -6.73 -17.97 -8.05
CA SER A 110 -5.33 -18.06 -7.68
C SER A 110 -5.09 -17.96 -6.18
N ASN A 111 -3.92 -18.45 -5.73
CA ASN A 111 -3.44 -18.25 -4.36
C ASN A 111 -3.40 -16.78 -3.94
N LEU A 112 -3.30 -15.85 -4.90
CA LEU A 112 -3.23 -14.41 -4.63
C LEU A 112 -4.57 -13.81 -4.16
N CYS A 113 -5.68 -14.50 -4.37
CA CYS A 113 -7.01 -14.04 -3.96
C CYS A 113 -7.62 -14.87 -2.82
N GLN A 114 -6.89 -15.86 -2.29
CA GLN A 114 -7.44 -16.79 -1.30
C GLN A 114 -7.85 -16.11 0.02
N LEU A 115 -7.11 -15.10 0.47
CA LEU A 115 -7.42 -14.37 1.71
C LEU A 115 -8.42 -13.22 1.49
N CYS A 116 -8.68 -12.81 0.25
CA CYS A 116 -9.62 -11.73 -0.03
C CYS A 116 -11.05 -12.13 0.36
N VAL A 117 -11.84 -11.17 0.86
CA VAL A 117 -13.13 -11.45 1.50
C VAL A 117 -14.32 -10.82 0.78
N GLY A 118 -14.07 -9.98 -0.23
CA GLY A 118 -15.11 -9.21 -0.91
C GLY A 118 -15.78 -8.22 0.05
N ASN A 119 -17.09 -8.05 -0.12
CA ASN A 119 -17.89 -7.20 0.72
C ASN A 119 -18.43 -8.03 1.90
N PRO A 120 -17.94 -7.84 3.12
CA PRO A 120 -18.37 -8.63 4.28
C PRO A 120 -19.83 -8.39 4.65
N GLU A 121 -20.44 -7.30 4.19
CA GLU A 121 -21.85 -6.97 4.46
C GLU A 121 -22.80 -7.55 3.41
N ASN A 122 -22.30 -7.97 2.24
CA ASN A 122 -23.11 -8.50 1.16
C ASN A 122 -22.41 -9.66 0.44
N LEU A 123 -22.46 -10.84 1.05
CA LEU A 123 -21.82 -12.06 0.54
C LEU A 123 -22.40 -12.57 -0.80
N LEU A 124 -23.56 -12.07 -1.23
CA LEU A 124 -24.16 -12.41 -2.52
C LEU A 124 -23.53 -11.63 -3.68
N GLU A 125 -22.90 -10.49 -3.39
CA GLU A 125 -22.20 -9.71 -4.40
C GLU A 125 -20.83 -10.35 -4.69
N LYS A 126 -20.55 -10.65 -5.97
CA LYS A 126 -19.26 -11.19 -6.40
C LYS A 126 -18.19 -10.10 -6.40
N THR A 127 -17.74 -9.68 -5.21
CA THR A 127 -16.75 -8.60 -5.06
C THR A 127 -15.38 -9.08 -4.57
N LYS A 128 -15.24 -10.39 -4.34
CA LYS A 128 -13.98 -11.00 -3.92
C LYS A 128 -12.86 -10.64 -4.87
N CYS A 129 -11.78 -10.11 -4.32
CA CYS A 129 -10.55 -9.74 -5.00
C CYS A 129 -10.70 -8.63 -6.06
N LEU A 130 -11.82 -7.88 -6.07
CA LEU A 130 -11.95 -6.73 -6.97
C LEU A 130 -10.97 -5.61 -6.57
N PRO A 131 -10.29 -4.95 -7.52
CA PRO A 131 -9.35 -3.87 -7.24
C PRO A 131 -10.06 -2.53 -6.99
N ASN A 132 -11.07 -2.52 -6.11
CA ASN A 132 -11.82 -1.34 -5.70
C ASN A 132 -12.39 -1.51 -4.28
N ASP A 133 -13.01 -0.46 -3.76
CA ASP A 133 -13.47 -0.39 -2.36
C ASP A 133 -14.63 -1.35 -2.01
N LYS A 134 -15.13 -2.15 -2.97
CA LYS A 134 -16.07 -3.24 -2.69
C LYS A 134 -15.39 -4.49 -2.12
N GLU A 135 -14.07 -4.58 -2.19
CA GLU A 135 -13.25 -5.58 -1.50
C GLU A 135 -12.71 -4.97 -0.20
N ALA A 136 -13.07 -5.56 0.94
CA ALA A 136 -12.70 -5.00 2.25
C ALA A 136 -11.18 -4.98 2.51
N TYR A 137 -10.41 -5.81 1.80
CA TYR A 137 -8.95 -5.83 1.88
C TYR A 137 -8.25 -4.98 0.80
N TYR A 138 -9.00 -4.21 0.01
CA TYR A 138 -8.42 -3.29 -0.97
C TYR A 138 -7.83 -2.03 -0.35
N GLY A 139 -6.76 -1.52 -0.96
CA GLY A 139 -6.09 -0.29 -0.53
C GLY A 139 -5.25 -0.44 0.73
N TYR A 140 -4.76 0.69 1.23
CA TYR A 140 -3.83 0.69 2.37
C TYR A 140 -4.49 0.19 3.65
N ALA A 141 -5.66 0.74 4.01
CA ALA A 141 -6.40 0.31 5.19
C ALA A 141 -6.85 -1.15 5.07
N GLY A 142 -7.33 -1.57 3.89
CA GLY A 142 -7.73 -2.95 3.64
C GLY A 142 -6.58 -3.96 3.73
N ALA A 143 -5.41 -3.65 3.16
CA ALA A 143 -4.23 -4.51 3.28
C ALA A 143 -3.75 -4.63 4.74
N PHE A 144 -3.81 -3.55 5.51
CA PHE A 144 -3.49 -3.59 6.94
C PHE A 144 -4.55 -4.37 7.75
N ARG A 145 -5.84 -4.24 7.41
CA ARG A 145 -6.92 -5.06 7.96
C ARG A 145 -6.70 -6.54 7.67
N CYS A 146 -6.33 -6.90 6.45
CA CYS A 146 -5.96 -8.25 6.06
C CYS A 146 -4.85 -8.81 6.97
N LEU A 147 -3.80 -8.04 7.27
CA LEU A 147 -2.78 -8.43 8.23
C LEU A 147 -3.36 -8.62 9.63
N ALA A 148 -4.19 -7.69 10.10
CA ALA A 148 -4.81 -7.79 11.42
C ALA A 148 -5.64 -9.07 11.58
N GLU A 149 -6.40 -9.46 10.55
CA GLU A 149 -7.37 -10.57 10.61
C GLU A 149 -6.79 -11.93 10.17
N GLN A 150 -6.01 -12.00 9.09
CA GLN A 150 -5.67 -13.29 8.42
C GLN A 150 -4.21 -13.45 7.96
N GLY A 151 -3.54 -12.35 7.59
CA GLY A 151 -2.21 -12.36 7.00
C GLY A 151 -1.07 -12.42 8.02
N ASP A 152 0.11 -12.79 7.55
CA ASP A 152 1.37 -12.75 8.30
C ASP A 152 2.09 -11.40 8.12
N LEU A 153 2.00 -10.82 6.91
CA LEU A 153 2.60 -9.54 6.55
C LEU A 153 1.71 -8.71 5.61
N ALA A 154 1.82 -7.39 5.69
CA ALA A 154 1.19 -6.46 4.76
C ALA A 154 2.20 -5.52 4.09
N PHE A 155 2.00 -5.26 2.81
CA PHE A 155 2.75 -4.30 2.02
C PHE A 155 1.97 -3.00 1.89
N VAL A 156 2.41 -1.94 2.58
CA VAL A 156 1.66 -0.68 2.72
C VAL A 156 2.60 0.53 2.75
N LYS A 157 2.05 1.74 2.87
CA LYS A 157 2.84 2.95 3.14
C LYS A 157 3.13 3.07 4.64
N HIS A 158 4.24 3.71 4.99
CA HIS A 158 4.70 3.87 6.38
C HIS A 158 3.68 4.50 7.35
N THR A 159 2.73 5.31 6.87
CA THR A 159 1.71 5.92 7.74
C THR A 159 0.55 5.00 8.07
N THR A 160 0.34 3.91 7.31
CA THR A 160 -0.90 3.12 7.35
C THR A 160 -1.20 2.52 8.71
N ALA A 161 -0.20 1.93 9.38
CA ALA A 161 -0.41 1.37 10.71
C ALA A 161 -0.86 2.46 11.69
N PHE A 162 -0.16 3.59 11.74
CA PHE A 162 -0.52 4.71 12.61
C PHE A 162 -1.88 5.35 12.30
N GLU A 163 -2.36 5.27 11.05
CA GLU A 163 -3.69 5.73 10.64
C GLU A 163 -4.81 4.77 11.11
N ASN A 164 -4.48 3.52 11.43
CA ASN A 164 -5.43 2.44 11.73
C ASN A 164 -5.26 1.83 13.13
N THR A 165 -4.45 2.42 13.99
CA THR A 165 -4.23 1.99 15.37
C THR A 165 -4.46 3.13 16.35
N ASP A 166 -4.40 2.81 17.65
CA ASP A 166 -4.38 3.78 18.75
C ASP A 166 -5.61 4.71 18.72
N GLY A 167 -6.77 4.15 18.36
CA GLY A 167 -8.06 4.84 18.31
C GLY A 167 -8.26 5.77 17.11
N LYS A 168 -7.33 5.85 16.15
CA LYS A 168 -7.47 6.74 14.98
C LYS A 168 -8.44 6.24 13.92
N ASN A 169 -8.66 4.93 13.85
CA ASN A 169 -9.70 4.33 13.03
C ASN A 169 -10.80 3.73 13.93
N THR A 170 -12.01 4.25 13.78
CA THR A 170 -13.19 3.87 14.58
C THR A 170 -13.90 2.63 14.06
N ALA A 171 -13.47 2.06 12.92
CA ALA A 171 -14.03 0.83 12.39
C ALA A 171 -13.85 -0.33 13.36
N ASN A 172 -14.85 -1.24 13.39
CA ASN A 172 -14.90 -2.36 14.34
C ASN A 172 -13.65 -3.26 14.32
N TRP A 173 -13.01 -3.43 13.16
CA TRP A 173 -11.80 -4.25 13.00
C TRP A 173 -10.54 -3.58 13.57
N ALA A 174 -10.52 -2.26 13.68
CA ALA A 174 -9.35 -1.47 14.07
C ALA A 174 -9.39 -0.97 15.52
N LYS A 175 -10.58 -0.95 16.15
CA LYS A 175 -10.84 -0.29 17.44
C LYS A 175 -9.88 -0.65 18.59
N ASN A 176 -9.35 -1.87 18.59
CA ASN A 176 -8.49 -2.39 19.65
C ASN A 176 -7.02 -2.58 19.21
N LEU A 177 -6.67 -2.18 17.99
CA LEU A 177 -5.32 -2.34 17.49
C LEU A 177 -4.42 -1.25 18.06
N LYS A 178 -3.25 -1.64 18.56
CA LYS A 178 -2.21 -0.70 18.99
C LYS A 178 -1.04 -0.72 18.03
N SER A 179 -0.44 0.44 17.79
CA SER A 179 0.76 0.50 16.92
C SER A 179 1.92 -0.30 17.49
N GLU A 180 1.99 -0.43 18.82
CA GLU A 180 3.01 -1.22 19.51
C GLU A 180 2.95 -2.72 19.20
N ASP A 181 1.85 -3.24 18.66
CA ASP A 181 1.69 -4.65 18.32
C ASP A 181 2.27 -5.00 16.93
N PHE A 182 2.82 -4.00 16.22
CA PHE A 182 3.32 -4.14 14.86
C PHE A 182 4.77 -3.66 14.73
N GLU A 183 5.47 -4.22 13.74
CA GLU A 183 6.85 -3.90 13.41
C GLU A 183 7.07 -3.92 11.89
N LEU A 184 8.21 -3.39 11.48
CA LEU A 184 8.68 -3.38 10.11
C LEU A 184 9.64 -4.54 9.88
N LEU A 185 9.56 -5.16 8.70
CA LEU A 185 10.63 -6.02 8.18
C LEU A 185 11.58 -5.17 7.33
N CYS A 186 12.85 -5.16 7.70
CA CYS A 186 13.87 -4.42 6.98
C CYS A 186 14.51 -5.29 5.88
N PRO A 187 14.96 -4.72 4.75
CA PRO A 187 15.56 -5.48 3.66
C PRO A 187 16.80 -6.30 4.04
N ASP A 188 17.53 -5.87 5.07
CA ASP A 188 18.71 -6.56 5.62
C ASP A 188 18.38 -7.80 6.46
N GLY A 189 17.09 -8.06 6.71
CA GLY A 189 16.61 -9.16 7.55
C GLY A 189 16.42 -8.81 9.02
N SER A 190 16.74 -7.58 9.44
CA SER A 190 16.40 -7.08 10.76
C SER A 190 14.91 -6.68 10.85
N ARG A 191 14.48 -6.32 12.06
CA ARG A 191 13.15 -5.80 12.35
C ARG A 191 13.31 -4.47 13.07
N ALA A 192 12.38 -3.55 12.83
CA ALA A 192 12.39 -2.25 13.48
C ALA A 192 10.98 -1.82 13.94
N PRO A 193 10.87 -0.94 14.95
CA PRO A 193 9.61 -0.29 15.29
C PRO A 193 9.04 0.49 14.10
N LEU A 194 7.71 0.65 14.05
CA LEU A 194 7.04 1.41 12.99
C LEU A 194 7.58 2.84 12.81
N SER A 195 8.07 3.48 13.88
CA SER A 195 8.62 4.83 13.86
C SER A 195 9.93 4.95 13.07
N GLU A 196 10.67 3.84 12.93
CA GLU A 196 11.98 3.80 12.27
C GLU A 196 11.87 3.58 10.75
N TYR A 197 10.71 3.84 10.15
CA TYR A 197 10.47 3.64 8.72
C TYR A 197 11.48 4.37 7.82
N LYS A 198 12.09 5.48 8.27
CA LYS A 198 13.14 6.19 7.50
C LYS A 198 14.42 5.37 7.36
N ASN A 199 14.72 4.51 8.34
CA ASN A 199 15.88 3.63 8.35
C ASN A 199 15.53 2.20 7.92
N CYS A 200 14.25 1.80 8.06
CA CYS A 200 13.74 0.48 7.73
C CYS A 200 12.54 0.58 6.78
N HIS A 201 12.81 0.58 5.48
CA HIS A 201 11.78 0.58 4.42
C HIS A 201 12.26 -0.25 3.22
N LEU A 202 11.31 -0.62 2.36
CA LEU A 202 11.61 -1.31 1.11
C LEU A 202 12.12 -0.32 0.04
N ALA A 203 11.48 0.84 -0.06
CA ALA A 203 11.90 1.94 -0.92
C ALA A 203 11.25 3.27 -0.50
N GLU A 204 11.95 4.38 -0.72
CA GLU A 204 11.32 5.71 -0.84
C GLU A 204 10.74 5.86 -2.25
N VAL A 205 9.47 6.24 -2.35
CA VAL A 205 8.73 6.27 -3.61
C VAL A 205 7.96 7.58 -3.81
N PRO A 206 7.65 7.96 -5.05
CA PRO A 206 6.85 9.15 -5.35
C PRO A 206 5.49 9.09 -4.67
N ALA A 207 5.05 10.21 -4.12
CA ALA A 207 3.69 10.36 -3.60
C ALA A 207 2.63 10.20 -4.69
N HIS A 208 1.41 9.93 -4.25
CA HIS A 208 0.26 9.92 -5.12
C HIS A 208 0.07 11.31 -5.74
N ALA A 209 -0.42 11.36 -6.96
CA ALA A 209 -0.64 12.63 -7.64
C ALA A 209 -2.04 12.70 -8.25
N VAL A 210 -2.59 13.91 -8.22
CA VAL A 210 -3.74 14.27 -9.04
C VAL A 210 -3.26 14.32 -10.48
N VAL A 211 -3.88 13.51 -11.34
CA VAL A 211 -3.65 13.52 -12.78
C VAL A 211 -4.86 14.07 -13.52
N THR A 212 -4.61 14.69 -14.67
CA THR A 212 -5.65 15.20 -15.56
C THR A 212 -5.17 15.22 -17.00
N ARG A 213 -6.06 15.50 -17.94
CA ARG A 213 -5.68 15.72 -19.35
C ARG A 213 -5.00 17.09 -19.49
N PRO A 214 -4.03 17.26 -20.41
CA PRO A 214 -3.26 18.50 -20.55
C PRO A 214 -4.12 19.77 -20.65
N GLU A 215 -5.23 19.72 -21.38
CA GLU A 215 -6.13 20.86 -21.61
C GLU A 215 -6.93 21.28 -20.36
N ARG A 216 -7.04 20.42 -19.34
CA ARG A 216 -7.76 20.69 -18.08
C ARG A 216 -6.83 21.11 -16.94
N ARG A 217 -5.52 21.16 -17.16
CA ARG A 217 -4.52 21.48 -16.11
C ARG A 217 -4.86 22.72 -15.30
N ASN A 218 -5.13 23.83 -15.98
CA ASN A 218 -5.34 25.11 -15.31
C ASN A 218 -6.65 25.15 -14.52
N ASP A 219 -7.68 24.45 -15.00
CA ASP A 219 -8.95 24.31 -14.28
C ASP A 219 -8.72 23.55 -12.97
N VAL A 220 -7.99 22.43 -13.04
CA VAL A 220 -7.78 21.53 -11.90
C VAL A 220 -6.88 22.15 -10.83
N VAL A 221 -5.82 22.85 -11.22
CA VAL A 221 -4.89 23.47 -10.25
C VAL A 221 -5.52 24.65 -9.49
N ARG A 222 -6.55 25.29 -10.04
CA ARG A 222 -7.22 26.45 -9.41
C ARG A 222 -8.29 26.09 -8.38
N ILE A 223 -8.65 24.81 -8.26
CA ILE A 223 -9.67 24.34 -7.31
C ILE A 223 -9.13 24.33 -5.86
N VAL A 224 -7.82 24.51 -5.68
CA VAL A 224 -7.14 24.50 -4.37
C VAL A 224 -6.60 25.88 -4.01
#